data_AF-A0A9J6GQ36-F1
#
_entry.id   AF-A0A9J6GQ36-F1
#
_cell.length_a   1.000
_cell.length_b   1.000
_cell.length_c   1.000
_cell.angle_alpha   90.00
_cell.angle_beta   90.00
_cell.angle_gamma   90.00
#
_symmetry.space_group_name_H-M   'P 1'
#
loop_
_entity.id
_entity.type
_entity.pdbx_description
1 polymer ?
#
loop_
_entity_poly.entity_id
_entity_poly.type
_entity_poly.pdbx_seq_one_letter_code
_entity_poly.pdbx_strand_id
1 'polypeptide(L)'
;MKRQRFYRCACYPKSDIVVPELDMRVNYLGRDAFLREFSTQLRWYGFGSPEQKEGIIDRIKAVVTSRARELRDANKSKEEADNRCNIPLDRGVYELKTVLSHLGFDEGFVAPLRDRYLTPLAKALFPAWTGSRLDSHVAFTTFNSPCSKQRLEYRFDNSEVSLDVCLGRRDFEGGELYFADMSDCDPMLADCPIHLYKPKPRWAVLRRGQQMHGSLNVTSGERVNLVLWLRSSERRNRRCPLCAQPPSLVAADGYGDGFTARYIPWHNHRRNRSHPSRFRHHSSSAI
;
A
#
# COMPACT_ATOMS: atom_id res chain seq x y z
N MET A 1 30.35 2.31 10.58
CA MET A 1 29.43 2.62 9.46
C MET A 1 28.17 3.27 10.02
N LYS A 2 27.74 4.43 9.50
CA LYS A 2 26.45 5.02 9.91
C LYS A 2 25.30 4.12 9.42
N ARG A 3 24.36 3.75 10.30
CA ARG A 3 23.13 3.04 9.88
C ARG A 3 22.43 3.87 8.79
N GLN A 4 22.02 3.21 7.71
CA GLN A 4 21.26 3.85 6.62
C GLN A 4 19.96 4.41 7.20
N ARG A 5 19.72 5.71 7.07
CA ARG A 5 18.48 6.35 7.51
C ARG A 5 17.41 6.21 6.44
N PHE A 6 16.19 5.90 6.89
CA PHE A 6 15.01 5.81 6.04
C PHE A 6 14.02 6.96 6.32
N TYR A 7 13.15 7.19 5.35
CA TYR A 7 12.26 8.35 5.28
C TYR A 7 10.87 7.92 4.79
N ARG A 8 9.93 8.85 4.93
CA ARG A 8 8.56 8.80 4.40
C ARG A 8 8.37 9.93 3.39
N CYS A 9 7.44 9.76 2.45
CA CYS A 9 7.06 10.85 1.55
C CYS A 9 6.09 11.81 2.24
N ALA A 10 6.26 13.12 2.06
CA ALA A 10 5.38 14.15 2.61
C ALA A 10 3.91 14.02 2.15
N CYS A 11 3.63 13.22 1.11
CA CYS A 11 2.28 12.95 0.64
C CYS A 11 1.48 12.01 1.56
N TYR A 12 2.13 11.30 2.49
CA TYR A 12 1.53 10.28 3.36
C TYR A 12 0.19 10.69 4.02
N PRO A 13 0.04 11.91 4.58
CA PRO A 13 -1.22 12.27 5.23
C PRO A 13 -2.42 12.30 4.29
N LYS A 14 -2.18 12.55 2.99
CA LYS A 14 -3.21 12.76 1.98
C LYS A 14 -3.35 11.60 1.00
N SER A 15 -2.47 10.62 1.05
CA SER A 15 -2.41 9.56 0.03
C SER A 15 -2.91 8.24 0.56
N ASP A 16 -3.47 7.40 -0.32
CA ASP A 16 -3.92 6.04 0.00
C ASP A 16 -4.83 6.00 1.25
N ILE A 17 -5.89 6.82 1.21
CA ILE A 17 -6.91 6.89 2.25
C ILE A 17 -8.03 5.94 1.89
N VAL A 18 -8.35 4.99 2.76
CA VAL A 18 -9.48 4.08 2.58
C VAL A 18 -10.77 4.87 2.77
N VAL A 19 -11.67 4.76 1.78
CA VAL A 19 -13.04 5.30 1.83
C VAL A 19 -13.99 4.10 1.78
N PRO A 20 -14.39 3.57 2.95
CA PRO A 20 -15.15 2.32 3.01
C PRO A 20 -16.48 2.38 2.25
N GLU A 21 -17.12 3.55 2.17
CA GLU A 21 -18.37 3.80 1.47
C GLU A 21 -18.28 3.55 -0.04
N LEU A 22 -17.09 3.72 -0.59
CA LEU A 22 -16.79 3.56 -2.01
C LEU A 22 -15.97 2.29 -2.30
N ASP A 23 -15.62 1.53 -1.25
CA ASP A 23 -14.75 0.36 -1.31
C ASP A 23 -13.43 0.61 -2.06
N MET A 24 -12.87 1.81 -1.90
CA MET A 24 -11.70 2.27 -2.66
C MET A 24 -10.72 3.07 -1.80
N ARG A 25 -9.55 3.30 -2.38
CA ARG A 25 -8.48 4.13 -1.82
C ARG A 25 -8.35 5.40 -2.63
N VAL A 26 -8.29 6.56 -1.96
CA VAL A 26 -8.25 7.87 -2.61
C VAL A 26 -7.05 8.70 -2.15
N ASN A 27 -6.59 9.58 -3.04
CA ASN A 27 -5.67 10.66 -2.69
C ASN A 27 -6.49 11.94 -2.44
N TYR A 28 -6.52 12.41 -1.20
CA TYR A 28 -7.31 13.58 -0.82
C TYR A 28 -6.57 14.89 -1.09
N LEU A 29 -6.87 15.49 -2.24
CA LEU A 29 -6.30 16.79 -2.64
C LEU A 29 -7.08 17.99 -2.12
N GLY A 30 -8.24 17.75 -1.51
CA GLY A 30 -9.13 18.77 -0.96
C GLY A 30 -10.59 18.46 -1.26
N ARG A 31 -11.47 19.16 -0.56
CA ARG A 31 -12.93 18.96 -0.63
C ARG A 31 -13.46 19.04 -2.06
N ASP A 32 -13.15 20.13 -2.77
CA ASP A 32 -13.72 20.36 -4.10
C ASP A 32 -13.17 19.39 -5.14
N ALA A 33 -11.90 18.99 -5.02
CA ALA A 33 -11.33 17.96 -5.89
C ALA A 33 -12.02 16.61 -5.68
N PHE A 34 -12.21 16.21 -4.41
CA PHE A 34 -12.90 14.97 -4.07
C PHE A 34 -14.35 14.96 -4.57
N LEU A 35 -15.10 16.05 -4.38
CA LEU A 35 -16.48 16.13 -4.87
C LEU A 35 -16.56 16.14 -6.40
N ARG A 36 -15.63 16.79 -7.10
CA ARG A 36 -15.59 16.74 -8.57
C ARG A 36 -15.37 15.33 -9.09
N GLU A 37 -14.50 14.56 -8.45
CA GLU A 37 -14.08 13.24 -8.90
C GLU A 37 -15.07 12.12 -8.50
N PHE A 38 -15.62 12.18 -7.30
CA PHE A 38 -16.37 11.05 -6.71
C PHE A 38 -17.88 11.31 -6.51
N SER A 39 -18.41 12.50 -6.78
CA SER A 39 -19.83 12.81 -6.51
C SER A 39 -20.81 11.93 -7.28
N THR A 40 -20.47 11.46 -8.49
CA THR A 40 -21.32 10.57 -9.27
C THR A 40 -21.33 9.16 -8.69
N GLN A 41 -20.15 8.63 -8.32
CA GLN A 41 -20.00 7.32 -7.68
C GLN A 41 -20.69 7.33 -6.31
N LEU A 42 -20.48 8.37 -5.50
CA LEU A 42 -21.15 8.53 -4.21
C LEU A 42 -22.68 8.49 -4.34
N ARG A 43 -23.25 9.16 -5.35
CA ARG A 43 -24.69 9.06 -5.64
C ARG A 43 -25.12 7.63 -5.97
N TRP A 44 -24.34 6.91 -6.78
CA TRP A 44 -24.64 5.53 -7.15
C TRP A 44 -24.62 4.58 -5.94
N TYR A 45 -23.71 4.80 -4.99
CA TYR A 45 -23.64 4.07 -3.72
C TYR A 45 -24.62 4.56 -2.63
N GLY A 46 -25.54 5.48 -2.96
CA GLY A 46 -26.58 5.96 -2.03
C GLY A 46 -26.17 7.13 -1.11
N PHE A 47 -25.01 7.75 -1.34
CA PHE A 47 -24.49 8.92 -0.63
C PHE A 47 -24.69 10.20 -1.45
N GLY A 48 -25.94 10.48 -1.81
CA GLY A 48 -26.29 11.55 -2.74
C GLY A 48 -26.44 12.94 -2.10
N SER A 49 -26.88 13.01 -0.85
CA SER A 49 -27.19 14.27 -0.17
C SER A 49 -25.94 15.07 0.19
N PRO A 50 -26.03 16.41 0.29
CA PRO A 50 -24.92 17.25 0.74
C PRO A 50 -24.36 16.82 2.11
N GLU A 51 -25.23 16.45 3.04
CA GLU A 51 -24.88 16.06 4.42
C GLU A 51 -24.14 14.71 4.44
N GLN A 52 -24.60 13.74 3.65
CA GLN A 52 -23.93 12.44 3.51
C GLN A 52 -22.52 12.60 2.93
N LYS A 53 -22.38 13.43 1.91
CA LYS A 53 -21.09 13.71 1.27
C LYS A 53 -20.13 14.42 2.21
N GLU A 54 -20.59 15.43 2.94
CA GLU A 54 -19.75 16.14 3.91
C GLU A 54 -19.34 15.22 5.05
N GLY A 55 -20.22 14.33 5.53
CA GLY A 55 -19.87 13.34 6.54
C GLY A 55 -18.72 12.40 6.10
N ILE A 56 -18.67 11.99 4.83
CA ILE A 56 -17.55 11.22 4.27
C ILE A 56 -16.28 12.06 4.23
N ILE A 57 -16.38 13.30 3.75
CA ILE A 57 -15.26 14.23 3.68
C ILE A 57 -14.67 14.49 5.07
N ASP A 58 -15.50 14.65 6.10
CA ASP A 58 -15.04 14.92 7.46
C ASP A 58 -14.31 13.72 8.06
N ARG A 59 -14.75 12.49 7.76
CA ARG A 59 -13.98 11.28 8.08
C ARG A 59 -12.62 11.26 7.39
N ILE A 60 -12.56 11.62 6.11
CA ILE A 60 -11.30 11.73 5.37
C ILE A 60 -10.39 12.81 6.00
N LYS A 61 -10.92 14.01 6.29
CA LYS A 61 -10.17 15.10 6.95
C LYS A 61 -9.64 14.67 8.32
N ALA A 62 -10.40 13.88 9.09
CA ALA A 62 -9.95 13.34 10.37
C ALA A 62 -8.73 12.42 10.20
N VAL A 63 -8.76 11.51 9.22
CA VAL A 63 -7.60 10.66 8.87
C VAL A 63 -6.39 11.50 8.46
N VAL A 64 -6.59 12.49 7.58
CA VAL A 64 -5.52 13.41 7.12
C VAL A 64 -4.90 14.14 8.30
N THR A 65 -5.73 14.65 9.22
CA THR A 65 -5.29 15.39 10.40
C THR A 65 -4.49 14.49 11.34
N SER A 66 -4.96 13.27 11.58
CA SER A 66 -4.28 12.27 12.40
C SER A 66 -2.90 11.92 11.83
N ARG A 67 -2.84 11.55 10.55
CA ARG A 67 -1.58 11.23 9.86
C ARG A 67 -0.61 12.41 9.76
N ALA A 68 -1.13 13.63 9.62
CA ALA A 68 -0.31 14.84 9.64
C ALA A 68 0.28 15.10 11.04
N ARG A 69 -0.45 14.76 12.11
CA ARG A 69 0.05 14.81 13.47
C ARG A 69 1.14 13.77 13.69
N GLU A 70 0.92 12.51 13.29
CA GLU A 70 1.96 11.46 13.34
C GLU A 70 3.27 11.91 12.67
N LEU A 71 3.16 12.53 11.49
CA LEU A 71 4.33 13.02 10.75
C LEU A 71 5.03 14.20 11.45
N ARG A 72 4.28 15.08 12.12
CA ARG A 72 4.85 16.18 12.93
C ARG A 72 5.52 15.64 14.18
N ASP A 73 4.89 14.70 14.86
CA ASP A 73 5.40 14.12 16.10
C ASP A 73 6.70 13.34 15.82
N ALA A 74 6.75 12.54 14.74
CA ALA A 74 8.00 11.90 14.29
C ALA A 74 9.13 12.89 13.94
N ASN A 75 8.81 14.14 13.55
CA ASN A 75 9.80 15.20 13.36
C ASN A 75 10.23 15.85 14.69
N LYS A 76 9.32 15.93 15.68
CA LYS A 76 9.58 16.50 17.03
C LYS A 76 10.27 15.54 17.99
N SER A 77 10.03 14.23 17.88
CA SER A 77 10.68 13.16 18.66
C SER A 77 12.20 13.08 18.47
N LYS A 78 12.77 14.01 17.71
CA LYS A 78 14.21 14.24 17.58
C LYS A 78 14.77 15.28 18.56
N GLU A 79 13.91 15.99 19.29
CA GLU A 79 14.28 17.03 20.27
C GLU A 79 14.06 16.58 21.72
N GLU A 80 13.13 15.64 21.96
CA GLU A 80 12.88 15.05 23.29
C GLU A 80 12.63 13.55 23.15
N ALA A 81 13.66 12.76 23.43
CA ALA A 81 13.57 11.31 23.52
C ALA A 81 13.30 10.90 24.97
N ASP A 82 12.03 10.80 25.37
CA ASP A 82 11.59 9.72 26.26
C ASP A 82 10.06 9.64 26.34
N ASN A 83 9.55 8.42 26.53
CA ASN A 83 8.17 8.08 26.88
C ASN A 83 7.02 8.52 25.94
N ARG A 84 6.58 7.57 25.11
CA ARG A 84 5.19 7.02 25.11
C ARG A 84 4.99 6.02 23.97
N CYS A 85 4.95 4.74 24.31
CA CYS A 85 4.30 3.73 23.49
C CYS A 85 2.88 3.60 24.03
N ASN A 86 1.90 4.19 23.36
CA ASN A 86 0.47 3.89 23.50
C ASN A 86 -0.31 4.64 22.42
N ILE A 87 -0.52 3.98 21.28
CA ILE A 87 -1.61 4.36 20.38
C ILE A 87 -2.81 3.49 20.81
N PRO A 88 -3.96 4.08 21.16
CA PRO A 88 -5.15 3.31 21.49
C PRO A 88 -5.58 2.47 20.28
N LEU A 89 -5.65 1.16 20.47
CA LEU A 89 -6.42 0.25 19.61
C LEU A 89 -7.89 0.65 19.76
N ASP A 90 -8.40 1.42 18.81
CA ASP A 90 -9.84 1.70 18.73
C ASP A 90 -10.57 0.38 18.48
N ARG A 91 -11.34 -0.04 19.49
CA ARG A 91 -12.11 -1.27 19.50
C ARG A 91 -13.39 -1.06 18.70
N GLY A 92 -13.26 -1.19 17.38
CA GLY A 92 -14.31 -1.61 16.47
C GLY A 92 -13.79 -2.83 15.70
N VAL A 93 -14.62 -3.86 15.52
CA VAL A 93 -14.26 -5.17 14.93
C VAL A 93 -13.76 -5.04 13.47
N TYR A 94 -12.51 -4.61 13.29
CA TYR A 94 -11.87 -4.40 11.99
C TYR A 94 -10.39 -4.81 12.08
N GLU A 95 -10.00 -5.78 11.25
CA GLU A 95 -8.64 -6.34 11.05
C GLU A 95 -7.66 -6.23 12.23
N LEU A 96 -7.58 -7.27 13.05
CA LEU A 96 -6.49 -7.40 14.03
C LEU A 96 -5.16 -7.53 13.28
N LYS A 97 -4.40 -6.44 13.24
CA LYS A 97 -3.05 -6.36 12.69
C LYS A 97 -2.02 -6.19 13.78
N THR A 98 -0.99 -7.03 13.76
CA THR A 98 0.14 -6.90 14.69
C THR A 98 1.40 -6.67 13.89
N VAL A 99 2.04 -5.51 14.08
CA VAL A 99 3.29 -5.15 13.39
C VAL A 99 4.47 -5.80 14.12
N LEU A 100 5.27 -6.57 13.40
CA LEU A 100 6.35 -7.40 13.96
C LEU A 100 7.52 -6.56 14.51
N SER A 101 7.76 -5.38 13.96
CA SER A 101 8.82 -4.48 14.43
C SER A 101 8.57 -4.00 15.87
N HIS A 102 7.31 -3.78 16.25
CA HIS A 102 6.91 -3.42 17.61
C HIS A 102 7.19 -4.54 18.63
N LEU A 103 7.31 -5.77 18.14
CA LEU A 103 7.65 -6.95 18.93
C LEU A 103 9.14 -7.31 18.87
N GLY A 104 9.97 -6.49 18.21
CA GLY A 104 11.42 -6.71 18.09
C GLY A 104 11.84 -7.77 17.08
N PHE A 105 10.95 -8.22 16.18
CA PHE A 105 11.26 -9.30 15.22
C PHE A 105 12.04 -8.85 13.98
N ASP A 106 12.21 -7.54 13.74
CA ASP A 106 12.84 -7.04 12.52
C ASP A 106 14.31 -7.47 12.39
N GLU A 107 15.17 -7.15 13.36
CA GLU A 107 16.62 -7.37 13.23
C GLU A 107 17.00 -8.86 13.26
N GLY A 108 16.36 -9.65 14.14
CA GLY A 108 16.70 -11.05 14.35
C GLY A 108 16.01 -12.04 13.41
N PHE A 109 14.89 -11.66 12.78
CA PHE A 109 14.08 -12.58 11.99
C PHE A 109 13.71 -12.03 10.61
N VAL A 110 13.01 -10.90 10.53
CA VAL A 110 12.46 -10.41 9.26
C VAL A 110 13.56 -9.91 8.31
N ALA A 111 14.59 -9.22 8.83
CA ALA A 111 15.72 -8.75 8.02
C ALA A 111 16.54 -9.92 7.43
N PRO A 112 16.97 -10.95 8.21
CA PRO A 112 17.58 -12.15 7.66
C PRO A 112 16.71 -12.87 6.62
N LEU A 113 15.40 -12.99 6.89
CA LEU A 113 14.45 -13.60 5.95
C LEU A 113 14.41 -12.85 4.61
N ARG A 114 14.29 -11.50 4.67
CA ARG A 114 14.33 -10.63 3.49
C ARG A 114 15.64 -10.79 2.73
N ASP A 115 16.78 -10.70 3.40
CA ASP A 115 18.07 -10.55 2.75
C ASP A 115 18.56 -11.88 2.16
N ARG A 116 18.39 -13.00 2.89
CA ARG A 116 18.95 -14.30 2.51
C ARG A 116 18.03 -15.11 1.59
N TYR A 117 16.72 -14.95 1.69
CA TYR A 117 15.76 -15.82 1.00
C TYR A 117 14.87 -15.03 0.04
N LEU A 118 14.17 -14.01 0.54
CA LEU A 118 13.16 -13.32 -0.27
C LEU A 118 13.77 -12.43 -1.35
N THR A 119 14.91 -11.77 -1.10
CA THR A 119 15.57 -10.92 -2.09
C THR A 119 16.08 -11.73 -3.29
N PRO A 120 16.78 -12.88 -3.11
CA PRO A 120 17.14 -13.74 -4.24
C PRO A 120 15.93 -14.25 -5.04
N LEU A 121 14.89 -14.73 -4.35
CA LEU A 121 13.67 -15.22 -5.00
C LEU A 121 12.96 -14.11 -5.80
N ALA A 122 12.83 -12.94 -5.20
CA ALA A 122 12.23 -11.78 -5.85
C ALA A 122 13.05 -11.30 -7.05
N LYS A 123 14.39 -11.39 -7.01
CA LYS A 123 15.24 -11.07 -8.17
C LYS A 123 15.04 -12.04 -9.33
N ALA A 124 14.85 -13.32 -9.04
CA ALA A 124 14.60 -14.33 -10.06
C ALA A 124 13.22 -14.15 -10.73
N LEU A 125 12.19 -13.83 -9.93
CA LEU A 125 10.80 -13.74 -10.41
C LEU A 125 10.42 -12.34 -10.92
N PHE A 126 10.94 -11.28 -10.30
CA PHE A 126 10.56 -9.89 -10.54
C PHE A 126 11.79 -8.95 -10.63
N PRO A 127 12.77 -9.22 -11.52
CA PRO A 127 14.05 -8.51 -11.55
C PRO A 127 13.91 -6.98 -11.71
N ALA A 128 12.89 -6.52 -12.46
CA ALA A 128 12.62 -5.10 -12.67
C ALA A 128 12.12 -4.35 -11.41
N TRP A 129 11.67 -5.07 -10.38
CA TRP A 129 11.01 -4.50 -9.20
C TRP A 129 11.89 -4.49 -7.95
N THR A 130 12.96 -5.27 -7.91
CA THR A 130 13.86 -5.32 -6.75
C THR A 130 14.91 -4.22 -6.73
N GLY A 131 15.25 -3.64 -7.89
CA GLY A 131 16.46 -2.83 -8.03
C GLY A 131 17.70 -3.65 -7.65
N SER A 132 18.73 -2.99 -7.10
CA SER A 132 19.91 -3.65 -6.55
C SER A 132 19.60 -4.59 -5.38
N ARG A 133 18.61 -4.27 -4.55
CA ARG A 133 18.10 -5.12 -3.45
C ARG A 133 16.79 -4.59 -2.86
N LEU A 134 16.09 -5.45 -2.15
CA LEU A 134 15.01 -5.07 -1.23
C LEU A 134 15.65 -4.77 0.14
N ASP A 135 15.69 -3.51 0.56
CA ASP A 135 16.51 -3.02 1.69
C ASP A 135 15.71 -2.49 2.88
N SER A 136 14.38 -2.49 2.77
CA SER A 136 13.45 -2.13 3.83
C SER A 136 12.23 -3.02 3.78
N HIS A 137 11.54 -3.16 4.91
CA HIS A 137 10.30 -3.92 4.97
C HIS A 137 9.33 -3.36 6.00
N VAL A 138 8.09 -3.78 5.90
CA VAL A 138 7.12 -3.79 7.00
C VAL A 138 6.54 -5.20 7.05
N ALA A 139 6.51 -5.81 8.24
CA ALA A 139 5.94 -7.12 8.45
C ALA A 139 4.82 -7.04 9.49
N PHE A 140 3.69 -7.67 9.20
CA PHE A 140 2.55 -7.71 10.10
C PHE A 140 1.75 -9.00 9.93
N THR A 141 1.04 -9.40 10.98
CA THR A 141 0.03 -10.45 10.87
C THR A 141 -1.33 -9.85 10.54
N THR A 142 -2.18 -10.62 9.85
CA THR A 142 -3.62 -10.36 9.74
C THR A 142 -4.38 -11.55 10.32
N PHE A 143 -5.53 -11.29 10.94
CA PHE A 143 -6.40 -12.31 11.52
C PHE A 143 -7.80 -12.22 10.94
N ASN A 144 -8.33 -13.36 10.50
CA ASN A 144 -9.66 -13.52 9.93
C ASN A 144 -10.42 -14.66 10.60
N SER A 145 -11.71 -14.45 10.80
CA SER A 145 -12.67 -15.41 11.35
C SER A 145 -14.07 -15.12 10.78
N PRO A 146 -15.06 -16.00 10.93
CA PRO A 146 -16.44 -15.71 10.51
C PRO A 146 -17.04 -14.45 11.14
N CYS A 147 -16.55 -14.08 12.33
CA CYS A 147 -16.98 -12.87 13.03
C CYS A 147 -16.23 -11.60 12.59
N SER A 148 -15.10 -11.72 11.88
CA SER A 148 -14.42 -10.55 11.33
C SER A 148 -15.18 -10.09 10.09
N LYS A 149 -15.75 -8.88 10.13
CA LYS A 149 -16.32 -8.24 8.95
C LYS A 149 -15.18 -7.77 8.05
N GLN A 150 -14.73 -8.59 7.12
CA GLN A 150 -13.85 -8.13 6.05
C GLN A 150 -14.72 -7.45 5.00
N ARG A 151 -14.44 -6.17 4.73
CA ARG A 151 -14.92 -5.53 3.49
C ARG A 151 -14.00 -5.99 2.37
N LEU A 152 -14.55 -6.13 1.17
CA LEU A 152 -13.83 -6.57 -0.04
C LEU A 152 -12.89 -5.46 -0.52
N GLU A 153 -11.89 -5.09 0.30
CA GLU A 153 -10.98 -4.02 -0.05
C GLU A 153 -10.13 -4.42 -1.26
N TYR A 154 -10.44 -3.84 -2.41
CA TYR A 154 -9.61 -3.93 -3.60
C TYR A 154 -8.41 -3.00 -3.47
N ARG A 155 -7.21 -3.55 -3.31
CA ARG A 155 -6.03 -2.79 -2.91
C ARG A 155 -4.73 -3.29 -3.55
N PHE A 156 -3.77 -2.38 -3.66
CA PHE A 156 -2.36 -2.73 -3.85
C PHE A 156 -1.63 -2.65 -2.49
N ASP A 157 -0.41 -3.17 -2.45
CA ASP A 157 0.48 -2.99 -1.32
C ASP A 157 1.48 -1.89 -1.59
N ASN A 158 1.76 -1.07 -0.56
CA ASN A 158 2.84 -0.10 -0.61
C ASN A 158 4.21 -0.80 -0.47
N SER A 159 4.55 -1.63 -1.45
CA SER A 159 5.75 -2.45 -1.58
C SER A 159 6.16 -2.58 -3.05
N GLU A 160 7.39 -3.00 -3.30
CA GLU A 160 7.79 -3.46 -4.64
C GLU A 160 7.42 -4.94 -4.82
N VAL A 161 7.60 -5.73 -3.77
CA VAL A 161 7.24 -7.15 -3.71
C VAL A 161 6.55 -7.42 -2.37
N SER A 162 5.50 -8.22 -2.39
CA SER A 162 4.76 -8.65 -1.20
C SER A 162 4.77 -10.15 -1.06
N LEU A 163 5.01 -10.63 0.16
CA LEU A 163 4.83 -12.02 0.56
C LEU A 163 3.62 -12.10 1.49
N ASP A 164 2.70 -13.02 1.21
CA ASP A 164 1.60 -13.39 2.09
C ASP A 164 1.71 -14.88 2.42
N VAL A 165 2.03 -15.19 3.68
CA VAL A 165 2.17 -16.56 4.19
C VAL A 165 0.93 -16.91 4.99
N CYS A 166 0.19 -17.94 4.57
CA CYS A 166 -0.89 -18.48 5.38
C CYS A 166 -0.29 -19.32 6.50
N LEU A 167 -0.30 -18.81 7.73
CA LEU A 167 0.17 -19.57 8.90
C LEU A 167 -0.87 -20.62 9.31
N GLY A 168 -2.15 -20.33 9.08
CA GLY A 168 -3.27 -21.09 9.66
C GLY A 168 -3.35 -20.86 11.18
N ARG A 169 -4.47 -21.24 11.79
CA ARG A 169 -4.60 -21.20 13.26
C ARG A 169 -5.54 -22.27 13.79
N ARG A 170 -6.81 -22.23 13.38
CA ARG A 170 -7.80 -23.28 13.60
C ARG A 170 -8.37 -23.62 12.23
N ASP A 171 -8.44 -24.91 11.90
CA ASP A 171 -8.89 -25.37 10.58
C ASP A 171 -10.00 -24.47 10.03
N PHE A 172 -9.76 -23.88 8.86
CA PHE A 172 -10.57 -22.81 8.32
C PHE A 172 -11.05 -23.14 6.91
N GLU A 173 -12.21 -22.58 6.56
CA GLU A 173 -12.77 -22.64 5.22
C GLU A 173 -13.05 -21.24 4.67
N GLY A 174 -13.13 -21.15 3.35
CA GLY A 174 -13.22 -19.89 2.62
C GLY A 174 -11.95 -19.05 2.75
N GLY A 175 -12.13 -17.73 2.68
CA GLY A 175 -11.04 -16.77 2.80
C GLY A 175 -10.20 -16.59 1.53
N GLU A 176 -10.64 -17.11 0.38
CA GLU A 176 -9.88 -17.10 -0.87
C GLU A 176 -9.27 -15.72 -1.14
N LEU A 177 -8.00 -15.70 -1.55
CA LEU A 177 -7.38 -14.49 -2.04
C LEU A 177 -7.81 -14.31 -3.49
N TYR A 178 -8.22 -13.09 -3.84
CA TYR A 178 -8.50 -12.73 -5.21
C TYR A 178 -7.46 -11.73 -5.69
N PHE A 179 -6.97 -11.94 -6.91
CA PHE A 179 -5.96 -11.11 -7.56
C PHE A 179 -6.48 -10.67 -8.91
N ALA A 180 -6.38 -9.37 -9.17
CA ALA A 180 -6.68 -8.81 -10.47
C ALA A 180 -5.38 -8.26 -11.08
N ASP A 181 -5.52 -7.38 -12.07
CA ASP A 181 -4.39 -6.79 -12.76
C ASP A 181 -3.63 -5.78 -11.86
N MET A 182 -2.57 -5.20 -12.41
CA MET A 182 -1.73 -4.22 -11.74
C MET A 182 -2.48 -2.89 -11.54
N SER A 183 -2.07 -2.15 -10.50
CA SER A 183 -2.68 -0.87 -10.10
C SER A 183 -2.63 0.23 -11.17
N ASP A 184 -1.80 0.07 -12.20
CA ASP A 184 -1.67 1.00 -13.33
C ASP A 184 -2.58 0.63 -14.52
N CYS A 185 -3.29 -0.50 -14.46
CA CYS A 185 -4.34 -0.85 -15.40
C CYS A 185 -5.67 -0.16 -15.03
N ASP A 186 -6.41 0.28 -16.04
CA ASP A 186 -7.70 0.95 -15.84
C ASP A 186 -8.74 -0.05 -15.31
N PRO A 187 -9.28 0.16 -14.08
CA PRO A 187 -10.31 -0.71 -13.53
C PRO A 187 -11.64 -0.63 -14.31
N MET A 188 -11.83 0.34 -15.21
CA MET A 188 -13.00 0.43 -16.10
C MET A 188 -12.93 -0.49 -17.32
N LEU A 189 -11.83 -1.23 -17.51
CA LEU A 189 -11.79 -2.34 -18.45
C LEU A 189 -12.59 -3.51 -17.82
N ALA A 190 -13.86 -3.60 -18.20
CA ALA A 190 -14.87 -4.47 -17.60
C ALA A 190 -14.57 -5.99 -17.64
N ASP A 191 -13.48 -6.41 -18.28
CA ASP A 191 -13.11 -7.82 -18.49
C ASP A 191 -11.76 -8.21 -17.84
N CYS A 192 -11.25 -7.45 -16.87
CA CYS A 192 -10.03 -7.83 -16.16
C CYS A 192 -10.22 -9.17 -15.40
N PRO A 193 -9.46 -10.23 -15.73
CA PRO A 193 -9.64 -11.53 -15.09
C PRO A 193 -9.26 -11.46 -13.61
N ILE A 194 -10.16 -11.97 -12.76
CA ILE A 194 -9.90 -12.16 -11.33
C ILE A 194 -9.44 -13.60 -11.11
N HIS A 195 -8.22 -13.76 -10.61
CA HIS A 195 -7.66 -15.05 -10.22
C HIS A 195 -7.94 -15.33 -8.75
N LEU A 196 -8.58 -16.47 -8.48
CA LEU A 196 -8.79 -16.95 -7.12
C LEU A 196 -7.69 -17.93 -6.70
N TYR A 197 -7.19 -17.74 -5.49
CA TYR A 197 -6.26 -18.66 -4.85
C TYR A 197 -6.81 -19.06 -3.49
N LYS A 198 -6.89 -20.37 -3.24
CA LYS A 198 -7.27 -20.93 -1.95
C LYS A 198 -6.03 -21.05 -1.05
N PRO A 199 -5.93 -20.28 0.05
CA PRO A 199 -4.77 -20.33 0.93
C PRO A 199 -4.65 -21.67 1.64
N LYS A 200 -3.41 -22.13 1.79
CA LYS A 200 -3.07 -23.38 2.46
C LYS A 200 -2.10 -23.09 3.61
N PRO A 201 -2.30 -23.64 4.82
CA PRO A 201 -1.36 -23.48 5.91
C PRO A 201 0.08 -23.86 5.51
N ARG A 202 1.04 -22.99 5.86
CA ARG A 202 2.47 -23.06 5.54
C ARG A 202 2.84 -22.76 4.08
N TRP A 203 1.87 -22.39 3.25
CA TRP A 203 2.14 -21.92 1.88
C TRP A 203 2.15 -20.40 1.82
N ALA A 204 2.87 -19.87 0.84
CA ALA A 204 2.98 -18.45 0.63
C ALA A 204 2.70 -18.05 -0.82
N VAL A 205 2.16 -16.84 -0.98
CA VAL A 205 2.03 -16.13 -2.25
C VAL A 205 3.07 -15.02 -2.28
N LEU A 206 3.98 -15.05 -3.26
CA LEU A 206 4.91 -13.97 -3.53
C LEU A 206 4.49 -13.26 -4.82
N ARG A 207 4.26 -11.95 -4.74
CA ARG A 207 3.74 -11.16 -5.87
C ARG A 207 4.35 -9.77 -5.92
N ARG A 208 4.14 -9.08 -7.05
CA ARG A 208 4.40 -7.64 -7.15
C ARG A 208 3.46 -6.87 -6.23
N GLY A 209 3.97 -5.84 -5.55
CA GLY A 209 3.16 -5.03 -4.64
C GLY A 209 2.00 -4.31 -5.33
N GLN A 210 2.17 -4.01 -6.62
CA GLN A 210 1.19 -3.30 -7.46
C GLN A 210 0.01 -4.18 -7.87
N GLN A 211 0.11 -5.50 -7.70
CA GLN A 211 -0.99 -6.38 -8.07
C GLN A 211 -2.19 -6.11 -7.16
N MET A 212 -3.30 -5.72 -7.78
CA MET A 212 -4.54 -5.47 -7.05
C MET A 212 -5.07 -6.79 -6.50
N HIS A 213 -5.47 -6.77 -5.23
CA HIS A 213 -5.90 -7.97 -4.55
C HIS A 213 -6.83 -7.64 -3.38
N GLY A 214 -7.47 -8.68 -2.87
CA GLY A 214 -8.15 -8.68 -1.58
C GLY A 214 -8.40 -10.11 -1.12
N SER A 215 -9.19 -10.27 -0.07
CA SER A 215 -9.58 -11.58 0.44
C SER A 215 -11.08 -11.67 0.65
N LEU A 216 -11.64 -12.82 0.31
CA LEU A 216 -12.99 -13.18 0.69
C LEU A 216 -13.05 -13.45 2.20
N ASN A 217 -14.27 -13.51 2.74
CA ASN A 217 -14.48 -13.84 4.14
C ASN A 217 -14.16 -15.31 4.43
N VAL A 218 -13.59 -15.55 5.61
CA VAL A 218 -13.52 -16.90 6.21
C VAL A 218 -14.93 -17.30 6.63
N THR A 219 -15.38 -18.50 6.26
CA THR A 219 -16.74 -18.99 6.56
C THR A 219 -16.78 -19.88 7.79
N SER A 220 -15.66 -20.52 8.14
CA SER A 220 -15.49 -21.31 9.37
C SER A 220 -14.04 -21.25 9.85
N GLY A 221 -13.80 -21.44 11.15
CA GLY A 221 -12.44 -21.49 11.71
C GLY A 221 -11.74 -20.13 11.88
N GLU A 222 -10.41 -20.17 11.93
CA GLU A 222 -9.58 -18.98 12.13
C GLU A 222 -8.33 -19.02 11.27
N ARG A 223 -8.07 -17.93 10.54
CA ARG A 223 -6.88 -17.79 9.71
C ARG A 223 -6.01 -16.63 10.16
N VAL A 224 -4.74 -16.95 10.38
CA VAL A 224 -3.67 -15.95 10.51
C VAL A 224 -2.80 -15.99 9.26
N ASN A 225 -2.50 -14.80 8.73
CA ASN A 225 -1.49 -14.64 7.68
C ASN A 225 -0.34 -13.80 8.22
N LEU A 226 0.87 -14.09 7.77
CA LEU A 226 2.04 -13.22 7.92
C LEU A 226 2.28 -12.52 6.59
N VAL A 227 2.19 -11.20 6.58
CA VAL A 227 2.37 -10.35 5.40
C VAL A 227 3.66 -9.55 5.52
N LEU A 228 4.50 -9.60 4.50
CA LEU A 228 5.72 -8.80 4.39
C LEU A 228 5.63 -7.91 3.15
N TRP A 229 5.71 -6.61 3.36
CA TRP A 229 5.90 -5.62 2.32
C TRP A 229 7.39 -5.34 2.16
N LEU A 230 7.97 -5.79 1.07
CA LEU A 230 9.40 -5.65 0.78
C LEU A 230 9.64 -4.48 -0.15
N ARG A 231 10.61 -3.64 0.20
CA ARG A 231 10.81 -2.35 -0.45
C ARG A 231 12.24 -2.16 -0.93
N SER A 232 12.38 -1.46 -2.06
CA SER A 232 13.64 -1.06 -2.68
C SER A 232 13.78 0.46 -2.65
N SER A 233 14.67 0.97 -1.80
CA SER A 233 14.93 2.41 -1.75
C SER A 233 15.44 2.98 -3.08
N GLU A 234 16.15 2.18 -3.89
CA GLU A 234 16.62 2.59 -5.22
C GLU A 234 15.47 2.98 -6.15
N ARG A 235 14.36 2.23 -6.11
CA ARG A 235 13.17 2.54 -6.91
C ARG A 235 12.38 3.68 -6.30
N ARG A 236 12.14 3.60 -4.99
CA ARG A 236 11.33 4.58 -4.25
C ARG A 236 11.92 5.99 -4.31
N ASN A 237 13.25 6.13 -4.29
CA ASN A 237 13.91 7.44 -4.39
C ASN A 237 13.68 8.14 -5.74
N ARG A 238 13.27 7.39 -6.80
CA ARG A 238 12.96 7.97 -8.12
C ARG A 238 11.51 8.42 -8.20
N ARG A 239 10.58 7.61 -7.69
CA ARG A 239 9.14 7.86 -7.77
C ARG A 239 8.41 7.24 -6.57
N CYS A 240 7.63 8.04 -5.86
CA CYS A 240 6.78 7.58 -4.78
C CYS A 240 5.62 6.74 -5.34
N PRO A 241 5.34 5.53 -4.81
CA PRO A 241 4.24 4.70 -5.30
C PRO A 241 2.85 5.24 -4.94
N LEU A 242 2.74 6.17 -3.98
CA LEU A 242 1.45 6.69 -3.52
C LEU A 242 1.00 7.93 -4.30
N CYS A 243 1.89 8.91 -4.49
CA CYS A 243 1.57 10.15 -5.22
C CYS A 243 2.12 10.19 -6.65
N ALA A 244 2.87 9.16 -7.05
CA ALA A 244 3.49 9.04 -8.38
C ALA A 244 4.47 10.18 -8.74
N GLN A 245 4.90 11.00 -7.78
CA GLN A 245 5.89 12.08 -7.93
C GLN A 245 7.24 11.69 -7.32
N PRO A 246 8.34 12.40 -7.65
CA PRO A 246 9.57 12.31 -6.86
C PRO A 246 9.28 12.57 -5.37
N PRO A 247 9.81 11.75 -4.45
CA PRO A 247 9.43 11.83 -3.04
C PRO A 247 9.99 13.09 -2.38
N SER A 248 9.13 13.80 -1.64
CA SER A 248 9.56 14.81 -0.69
C SER A 248 9.83 14.14 0.65
N LEU A 249 11.10 14.07 1.06
CA LEU A 249 11.53 13.24 2.18
C LEU A 249 11.25 13.90 3.53
N VAL A 250 10.57 13.17 4.40
CA VAL A 250 10.33 13.53 5.81
C VAL A 250 10.89 12.44 6.70
N ALA A 251 11.41 12.82 7.87
CA ALA A 251 11.95 11.86 8.82
C ALA A 251 10.89 10.82 9.21
N ALA A 252 11.35 9.59 9.43
CA ALA A 252 10.53 8.51 9.92
C ALA A 252 11.38 7.60 10.82
N ASP A 253 10.71 6.90 11.72
CA ASP A 253 11.32 5.86 12.54
C ASP A 253 11.46 4.55 11.76
N GLY A 254 12.44 3.74 12.16
CA GLY A 254 12.73 2.45 11.53
C GLY A 254 12.95 2.57 10.02
N TYR A 255 12.19 1.80 9.24
CA TYR A 255 12.24 1.81 7.78
C TYR A 255 11.35 2.85 7.12
N GLY A 256 10.51 3.59 7.86
CA GLY A 256 9.54 4.52 7.30
C GLY A 256 8.74 3.92 6.14
N ASP A 257 8.73 4.61 5.00
CA ASP A 257 8.14 4.11 3.75
C ASP A 257 9.20 3.60 2.76
N GLY A 258 10.41 3.31 3.23
CA GLY A 258 11.49 2.72 2.42
C GLY A 258 12.26 3.69 1.54
N PHE A 259 12.12 5.01 1.74
CA PHE A 259 12.92 6.01 1.04
C PHE A 259 14.26 6.24 1.74
N THR A 260 15.31 6.58 1.01
CA THR A 260 16.62 6.97 1.57
C THR A 260 17.10 8.29 0.96
N ALA A 261 17.89 9.07 1.69
CA ALA A 261 18.43 10.35 1.19
C ALA A 261 19.60 10.19 0.19
N ARG A 262 19.72 9.04 -0.50
CA ARG A 262 20.86 8.78 -1.39
C ARG A 262 20.97 9.87 -2.45
N TYR A 263 22.18 10.43 -2.57
CA TYR A 263 22.59 11.35 -3.61
C TYR A 263 22.30 10.71 -4.98
N ILE A 264 21.39 11.27 -5.75
CA ILE A 264 21.29 11.00 -7.19
C ILE A 264 22.27 12.00 -7.82
N PRO A 265 23.45 11.59 -8.31
CA PRO A 265 24.25 12.47 -9.14
C PRO A 265 23.37 12.89 -10.31
N TRP A 266 23.18 14.20 -10.48
CA TRP A 266 22.56 14.76 -11.67
C TRP A 266 23.44 14.46 -12.89
N HIS A 267 23.35 13.25 -13.44
CA HIS A 267 23.86 12.99 -14.77
C HIS A 267 22.75 13.36 -15.77
N ASN A 268 22.88 14.59 -16.28
CA ASN A 268 22.27 15.15 -17.49
C ASN A 268 21.24 14.25 -18.21
N HIS A 269 19.97 14.36 -17.83
CA HIS A 269 18.84 14.04 -18.71
C HIS A 269 18.63 15.16 -19.77
N ARG A 270 19.70 15.53 -20.48
CA ARG A 270 19.64 16.21 -21.77
C ARG A 270 20.24 15.29 -22.82
N ARG A 271 19.44 14.32 -23.27
CA ARG A 271 19.45 13.72 -24.63
C ARG A 271 18.49 12.53 -24.65
N ASN A 272 17.20 12.83 -24.83
CA ASN A 272 16.33 12.14 -25.78
C ASN A 272 14.96 12.82 -25.78
N ARG A 273 14.92 14.01 -26.40
CA ARG A 273 13.71 14.48 -27.07
C ARG A 273 13.91 14.20 -28.56
N SER A 274 13.25 13.17 -29.07
CA SER A 274 12.67 13.12 -30.43
C SER A 274 12.20 11.71 -30.76
N HIS A 275 10.92 11.44 -30.50
CA HIS A 275 10.11 10.69 -31.47
C HIS A 275 8.70 11.28 -31.44
N PRO A 276 8.27 12.01 -32.49
CA PRO A 276 6.87 12.35 -32.64
C PRO A 276 6.14 11.11 -33.20
N SER A 277 5.23 10.54 -32.40
CA SER A 277 4.22 9.62 -32.91
C SER A 277 3.26 10.40 -33.81
N ARG A 278 3.45 10.27 -35.12
CA ARG A 278 2.43 10.64 -36.11
C ARG A 278 1.29 9.62 -35.99
N PHE A 279 0.23 9.94 -35.26
CA PHE A 279 -1.09 9.37 -35.52
C PHE A 279 -1.73 10.17 -36.65
N ARG A 280 -1.83 9.54 -37.83
CA ARG A 280 -2.73 10.01 -38.89
C ARG A 280 -4.16 9.68 -38.46
N HIS A 281 -5.00 10.70 -38.37
CA HIS A 281 -6.44 10.53 -38.44
C HIS A 281 -6.80 10.01 -39.82
N HIS A 282 -7.40 8.83 -39.90
CA HIS A 282 -8.32 8.51 -40.99
C HIS A 282 -9.74 8.79 -40.48
N SER A 283 -10.25 9.94 -40.90
CA SER A 283 -11.66 10.26 -40.90
C SER A 283 -12.30 9.57 -42.10
N SER A 284 -13.22 8.63 -41.86
CA SER A 284 -14.24 8.24 -42.84
C SER A 284 -15.32 9.31 -42.88
N SER A 285 -15.66 9.76 -44.09
CA SER A 285 -16.98 10.29 -44.46
C SER A 285 -17.15 10.22 -45.99
N ALA A 286 -18.23 9.56 -46.43
CA ALA A 286 -18.97 9.63 -47.71
C ALA A 286 -18.16 9.62 -49.02
N ILE A 287 -18.40 8.72 -49.97
CA ILE A 287 -19.64 8.37 -50.67
C ILE A 287 -19.65 6.87 -50.99
#